data_AF-A0A508A8B2-F1
#
_entry.id   AF-A0A508A8B2-F1
#
_cell.length_a   1.000
_cell.length_b   1.000
_cell.length_c   1.000
_cell.angle_alpha   90.00
_cell.angle_beta   90.00
_cell.angle_gamma   90.00
#
_symmetry.space_group_name_H-M   'P 1'
#
loop_
_entity.id
_entity.type
_entity.pdbx_description
1 polymer ?
#
loop_
_entity_poly.entity_id
_entity_poly.type
_entity_poly.pdbx_seq_one_letter_code
_entity_poly.pdbx_strand_id
1 'polypeptide(L)' 'MPEPASPGALAALPVQADAALDPTDWLERIRARKAAGDLESARASLALLRAERPYLQVPDDLADLLPAPPDPAP' A
#
# COMPACT_ATOMS: atom_id res chain seq x y z
N MET A 1 27.10 12.65 -0.92
CA MET A 1 25.93 12.46 -1.80
C MET A 1 25.03 11.45 -1.09
N PRO A 2 23.79 11.77 -0.68
CA PRO A 2 22.88 10.73 -0.23
C PRO A 2 22.44 9.91 -1.44
N GLU A 3 22.56 8.59 -1.36
CA GLU A 3 22.04 7.65 -2.37
C GLU A 3 20.53 7.86 -2.54
N PRO A 4 19.97 7.78 -3.76
CA PRO A 4 18.52 7.73 -3.91
C PRO A 4 18.06 6.45 -3.21
N ALA A 5 17.16 6.57 -2.23
CA ALA A 5 16.63 5.44 -1.48
C ALA A 5 16.22 4.34 -2.46
N SER A 6 16.97 3.23 -2.47
CA SER A 6 16.70 2.09 -3.33
C SER A 6 15.23 1.66 -3.16
N PRO A 7 14.51 1.33 -4.24
CA PRO A 7 13.09 0.97 -4.16
C PRO A 7 12.81 -0.20 -3.19
N GLY A 8 13.80 -1.06 -2.95
CA GLY A 8 13.72 -2.14 -1.96
C GLY A 8 13.85 -1.69 -0.49
N ALA A 9 14.50 -0.57 -0.19
CA ALA A 9 14.64 -0.07 1.19
C ALA A 9 13.30 0.44 1.74
N LEU A 10 12.44 0.96 0.86
CA LEU A 10 11.08 1.38 1.20
C LEU A 10 10.17 0.18 1.51
N ALA A 11 10.39 -0.97 0.85
CA ALA A 11 9.65 -2.20 1.14
C ALA A 11 10.00 -2.80 2.52
N ALA A 12 11.23 -2.59 3.01
CA ALA A 12 11.66 -3.07 4.32
C ALA A 12 11.08 -2.26 5.50
N LEU A 13 10.44 -1.12 5.24
CA LEU A 13 9.86 -0.29 6.29
C LEU A 13 8.50 -0.84 6.74
N PRO A 14 8.18 -0.73 8.05
CA PRO A 14 6.92 -1.24 8.58
C PRO A 14 5.74 -0.51 7.97
N VAL A 15 4.67 -1.26 7.68
CA VAL A 15 3.44 -0.75 7.07
C VAL A 15 2.84 0.40 7.88
N GLN A 16 2.97 0.37 9.20
CA GLN A 16 2.50 1.42 10.11
C GLN A 16 3.18 2.77 9.86
N ALA A 17 4.43 2.78 9.38
CA ALA A 17 5.11 4.03 9.03
C ALA A 17 4.51 4.68 7.77
N ASP A 18 3.80 3.90 6.94
CA ASP A 18 3.13 4.43 5.76
C ASP A 18 1.96 5.36 6.16
N ALA A 19 1.40 5.20 7.38
CA ALA A 19 0.35 6.07 7.93
C ALA A 19 0.77 7.53 8.13
N ALA A 20 2.07 7.77 8.30
CA ALA A 20 2.61 9.12 8.40
C ALA A 20 2.78 9.80 7.03
N LEU A 21 2.59 9.07 5.92
CA LEU A 21 2.76 9.59 4.58
C LEU A 21 1.50 10.30 4.06
N ASP A 22 1.72 11.22 3.13
CA ASP A 22 0.68 11.73 2.27
C ASP A 22 0.04 10.59 1.48
N PRO A 23 -1.26 10.68 1.15
CA PRO A 23 -1.98 9.58 0.53
C PRO A 23 -1.38 9.20 -0.83
N THR A 24 -0.93 10.20 -1.60
CA THR A 24 -0.25 9.98 -2.88
C THR A 24 1.06 9.20 -2.70
N ASP A 25 1.88 9.57 -1.73
CA ASP A 25 3.16 8.91 -1.43
C ASP A 25 2.95 7.49 -0.90
N TRP A 26 1.91 7.30 -0.07
CA TRP A 26 1.52 5.99 0.43
C TRP A 26 1.13 5.06 -0.73
N LEU A 27 0.32 5.52 -1.68
CA LEU A 27 -0.06 4.74 -2.87
C LEU A 27 1.16 4.35 -3.72
N GLU A 28 2.10 5.27 -3.96
CA GLU A 28 3.35 4.99 -4.68
C GLU A 28 4.19 3.94 -3.97
N ARG A 29 4.21 3.96 -2.64
CA ARG A 29 4.91 2.98 -1.83
C ARG A 29 4.27 1.59 -1.88
N ILE A 30 2.94 1.52 -1.91
CA ILE A 30 2.22 0.26 -2.13
C ILE A 30 2.55 -0.29 -3.52
N ARG A 31 2.61 0.56 -4.56
CA ARG A 31 3.04 0.16 -5.92
C ARG A 31 4.47 -0.36 -5.94
N ALA A 32 5.39 0.30 -5.23
CA ALA A 32 6.78 -0.16 -5.13
C ALA A 32 6.88 -1.54 -4.47
N ARG A 33 6.12 -1.79 -3.39
CA ARG A 33 6.03 -3.11 -2.74
C ARG A 33 5.48 -4.17 -3.69
N LYS A 34 4.39 -3.86 -4.41
CA LYS A 34 3.81 -4.74 -5.45
C LYS A 34 4.83 -5.05 -6.55
N ALA A 35 5.54 -4.04 -7.05
CA ALA A 35 6.57 -4.20 -8.09
C ALA A 35 7.78 -5.01 -7.62
N ALA A 36 8.10 -4.97 -6.31
CA ALA A 36 9.12 -5.81 -5.70
C ALA A 36 8.66 -7.26 -5.45
N GLY A 37 7.40 -7.60 -5.74
CA GLY A 37 6.79 -8.90 -5.46
C GLY A 37 6.29 -9.08 -4.03
N ASP A 38 6.38 -8.03 -3.21
CA ASP A 38 5.98 -8.03 -1.80
C ASP A 38 4.48 -7.73 -1.65
N LEU A 39 3.66 -8.64 -2.20
CA LEU A 39 2.21 -8.50 -2.24
C LEU A 39 1.59 -8.50 -0.84
N GLU A 40 2.15 -9.25 0.10
CA GLU A 40 1.63 -9.32 1.47
C GLU A 40 1.69 -7.95 2.18
N SER A 41 2.83 -7.27 2.17
CA SER A 41 2.92 -5.95 2.79
C SER A 41 2.17 -4.88 1.98
N ALA A 42 2.11 -5.02 0.66
CA ALA A 42 1.30 -4.12 -0.18
C ALA A 42 -0.19 -4.21 0.20
N ARG A 43 -0.71 -5.42 0.42
CA ARG A 43 -2.09 -5.65 0.89
C ARG A 43 -2.33 -5.12 2.30
N ALA A 44 -1.42 -5.39 3.22
CA ALA A 44 -1.51 -4.89 4.59
C ALA A 44 -1.51 -3.35 4.63
N SER A 45 -0.67 -2.71 3.80
CA SER A 45 -0.57 -1.26 3.69
C SER A 45 -1.81 -0.64 3.06
N LEU A 46 -2.38 -1.28 2.04
CA LEU A 46 -3.65 -0.86 1.45
C LEU A 46 -4.83 -1.02 2.42
N ALA A 47 -4.86 -2.10 3.21
CA ALA A 47 -5.87 -2.29 4.25
C ALA A 47 -5.79 -1.21 5.33
N LEU A 48 -4.57 -0.86 5.76
CA LEU A 48 -4.34 0.22 6.72
C LEU A 48 -4.75 1.59 6.14
N LEU A 49 -4.40 1.87 4.88
CA LEU A 49 -4.81 3.10 4.18
C LEU A 49 -6.34 3.25 4.18
N ARG A 50 -7.08 2.17 3.92
CA ARG A 50 -8.55 2.18 3.94
C ARG A 50 -9.12 2.35 5.35
N ALA A 51 -8.46 1.80 6.36
CA ALA A 51 -8.89 1.95 7.75
C ALA A 51 -8.71 3.39 8.24
N GLU A 52 -7.53 3.98 7.98
CA GLU A 52 -7.20 5.34 8.38
C GLU A 52 -7.91 6.40 7.52
N ARG A 53 -8.10 6.11 6.22
CA ARG A 53 -8.65 7.04 5.23
C ARG A 53 -9.71 6.35 4.37
N PRO A 54 -10.89 6.03 4.92
CA PRO A 54 -11.95 5.34 4.19
C PRO A 54 -12.52 6.16 3.01
N TYR A 55 -12.34 7.48 3.03
CA TYR A 55 -12.80 8.39 1.97
C TYR A 55 -11.83 8.48 0.78
N LEU A 56 -10.62 7.92 0.90
CA LEU A 56 -9.64 7.96 -0.17
C LEU A 56 -10.00 6.93 -1.24
N GLN A 57 -10.09 7.38 -2.48
CA GLN A 57 -10.36 6.51 -3.60
C GLN A 57 -9.13 5.65 -3.90
N VAL A 58 -9.28 4.33 -3.81
CA VAL A 58 -8.21 3.39 -4.15
C VAL A 58 -8.09 3.33 -5.68
N PRO A 59 -6.90 3.55 -6.27
CA PRO A 59 -6.67 3.39 -7.70
C PRO A 59 -6.90 1.95 -8.15
N ASP A 60 -7.42 1.77 -9.35
CA ASP A 60 -7.73 0.44 -9.93
C ASP A 60 -6.51 -0.50 -9.94
N ASP A 61 -5.32 0.04 -10.21
CA ASP A 61 -4.05 -0.70 -10.19
C ASP A 61 -3.74 -1.36 -8.83
N LEU A 62 -4.24 -0.78 -7.74
CA LEU A 62 -4.12 -1.31 -6.38
C LEU A 62 -5.38 -2.05 -5.92
N ALA A 63 -6.52 -1.86 -6.60
CA ALA A 63 -7.75 -2.60 -6.31
C ALA A 63 -7.56 -4.10 -6.53
N ASP A 64 -6.71 -4.51 -7.46
CA ASP A 64 -6.32 -5.91 -7.70
C ASP A 64 -5.65 -6.57 -6.46
N LEU A 65 -5.04 -5.77 -5.59
CA LEU A 65 -4.46 -6.24 -4.33
C LEU A 65 -5.53 -6.47 -3.25
N LEU A 66 -6.68 -5.81 -3.33
CA LEU A 66 -7.74 -6.05 -2.36
C LEU A 66 -8.22 -7.49 -2.54
N PRO A 67 -8.29 -8.31 -1.46
CA PRO A 67 -9.13 -9.49 -1.56
C PRO A 67 -10.51 -9.01 -1.98
N ALA A 68 -11.11 -9.69 -2.97
CA ALA A 68 -12.50 -9.43 -3.34
C ALA A 68 -13.31 -9.26 -2.04
N PRO A 69 -14.14 -8.20 -1.93
CA PRO A 69 -14.88 -7.95 -0.71
C PRO A 69 -15.52 -9.27 -0.29
N PRO A 70 -15.49 -9.66 1.00
CA PRO A 70 -16.20 -10.84 1.44
C PRO A 70 -17.63 -10.68 0.93
N ASP A 71 -18.01 -11.58 0.03
CA ASP A 71 -19.33 -11.63 -0.59
C ASP A 71 -20.36 -11.38 0.52
N PRO A 72 -21.23 -10.37 0.43
CA PRO A 72 -22.26 -10.21 1.44
C PRO A 72 -23.10 -11.49 1.39
N ALA A 73 -22.90 -12.35 2.39
CA ALA A 73 -23.58 -13.63 2.51
C ALA A 73 -25.09 -13.42 2.28
N PRO A 74 -25.75 -14.33 1.52
CA PRO A 74 -27.13 -14.16 1.06
C PRO A 74 -28.16 -14.01 2.18
#